data_AF-A0A661P6U9-F1
#
_entry.id   AF-A0A661P6U9-F1
#
_cell.length_a   1.000
_cell.length_b   1.000
_cell.length_c   1.000
_cell.angle_alpha   90.00
_cell.angle_beta   90.00
_cell.angle_gamma   90.00
#
_symmetry.space_group_name_H-M   'P 1'
#
loop_
_entity.id
_entity.type
_entity.pdbx_description
1 polymer ?
#
loop_
_entity_poly.entity_id
_entity_poly.type
_entity_poly.pdbx_seq_one_letter_code
_entity_poly.pdbx_strand_id
1 'polypeptide(L)'
;MSAYAACVAASACTPIELQSPSACTEDLPALQSHPVNCADWDQASAYCAWVGTRLPTEWEWEWAARGRDEARVHPWGAAAPGTLACWFGTAQGVGTCLVGAYSPAGDSRDDVQDLAGNVWEWTDSVYELSTGYRIIRGGSWNTGNASTTDELHADYRAPLLPGSSRDILGFRCALTP
;
A
#
# COMPACT_ATOMS: atom_id res chain seq x y z
N MET A 1 16.10 -5.47 -11.22
CA MET A 1 14.76 -5.60 -11.82
C MET A 1 13.80 -5.69 -10.66
N SER A 2 12.79 -4.83 -10.61
CA SER A 2 11.76 -4.89 -9.57
C SER A 2 11.00 -6.22 -9.64
N ALA A 3 10.25 -6.54 -8.58
CA ALA A 3 9.49 -7.77 -8.52
C ALA A 3 8.36 -7.80 -9.58
N TYR A 4 7.71 -6.66 -9.85
CA TYR A 4 6.65 -6.55 -10.85
C TYR A 4 7.19 -6.66 -12.28
N ALA A 5 8.36 -6.10 -12.59
CA ALA A 5 8.98 -6.21 -13.90
C ALA A 5 9.24 -7.66 -14.31
N ALA A 6 9.54 -8.53 -13.33
CA ALA A 6 9.68 -9.96 -13.58
C ALA A 6 8.34 -10.61 -14.01
N CYS A 7 7.21 -10.18 -13.45
CA CYS A 7 5.87 -10.64 -13.86
C CYS A 7 5.54 -10.20 -15.29
N VAL A 8 5.88 -8.95 -15.65
CA VAL A 8 5.71 -8.41 -17.01
C VAL A 8 6.59 -9.17 -17.99
N ALA A 9 7.86 -9.40 -17.66
CA ALA A 9 8.78 -10.17 -18.49
C ALA A 9 8.31 -11.63 -18.71
N ALA A 10 7.60 -12.20 -17.73
CA ALA A 10 6.94 -13.50 -17.83
C ALA A 10 5.62 -13.49 -18.60
N SER A 11 5.17 -12.34 -19.12
CA SER A 11 3.86 -12.14 -19.77
C SER A 11 2.66 -12.50 -18.89
N ALA A 12 2.83 -12.49 -17.56
CA ALA A 12 1.77 -12.75 -16.59
C ALA A 12 1.09 -11.47 -16.09
N CYS A 13 1.79 -10.33 -16.16
CA CYS A 13 1.27 -9.01 -15.84
C CYS A 13 1.31 -8.09 -17.05
N THR A 14 0.41 -7.11 -17.11
CA THR A 14 0.50 -6.01 -18.07
C THR A 14 1.48 -4.94 -17.55
N PRO A 15 2.24 -4.26 -18.44
CA PRO A 15 3.05 -3.12 -18.04
C PRO A 15 2.20 -2.03 -17.38
N ILE A 16 2.77 -1.37 -16.37
CA ILE A 16 2.15 -0.19 -15.76
C ILE A 16 2.34 0.97 -16.74
N GLU A 17 1.26 1.42 -17.37
CA GLU A 17 1.32 2.51 -18.34
C GLU A 17 1.42 3.87 -17.62
N LEU A 18 2.57 4.52 -17.77
CA LEU A 18 2.90 5.78 -17.13
C LEU A 18 2.02 6.94 -17.59
N GLN A 19 0.87 7.16 -16.92
CA GLN A 19 0.15 8.43 -17.07
C GLN A 19 0.92 9.61 -16.44
N SER A 20 1.91 9.33 -15.58
CA SER A 20 2.84 10.31 -14.98
C SER A 20 4.23 9.68 -14.79
N PRO A 21 5.12 9.80 -15.79
CA PRO A 21 6.40 9.06 -15.83
C PRO A 21 7.37 9.31 -14.67
N SER A 22 7.21 10.41 -13.94
CA SER A 22 8.15 10.80 -12.88
C SER A 22 7.78 10.30 -11.48
N ALA A 23 6.61 9.68 -11.30
CA ALA A 23 6.09 9.32 -9.98
C ALA A 23 5.84 7.81 -9.80
N CYS A 24 5.77 7.04 -10.89
CA CYS A 24 5.64 5.59 -10.81
C CYS A 24 7.03 4.93 -10.65
N THR A 25 7.17 4.00 -9.71
CA THR A 25 8.47 3.44 -9.28
C THR A 25 9.01 2.39 -10.24
N GLU A 26 8.14 1.71 -10.97
CA GLU A 26 8.47 0.52 -11.77
C GLU A 26 9.56 0.77 -12.83
N ASP A 27 9.46 1.88 -13.56
CA ASP A 27 10.39 2.22 -14.66
C ASP A 27 11.61 3.02 -14.20
N LEU A 28 11.76 3.27 -12.89
CA LEU A 28 12.82 4.10 -12.34
C LEU A 28 13.86 3.23 -11.60
N PRO A 29 15.07 3.01 -12.16
CA PRO A 29 16.08 2.16 -11.54
C PRO A 29 16.47 2.58 -10.12
N ALA A 30 16.41 3.88 -9.82
CA ALA A 30 16.69 4.42 -8.49
C ALA A 30 15.64 4.04 -7.43
N LEU A 31 14.45 3.60 -7.85
CA LEU A 31 13.30 3.31 -6.97
C LEU A 31 12.97 1.81 -6.92
N GLN A 32 13.86 0.91 -7.35
CA GLN A 32 13.60 -0.55 -7.32
C GLN A 32 13.37 -1.13 -5.91
N SER A 33 13.80 -0.41 -4.86
CA SER A 33 13.60 -0.78 -3.46
C SER A 33 12.44 0.00 -2.80
N HIS A 34 11.70 0.79 -3.57
CA HIS A 34 10.46 1.44 -3.15
C HIS A 34 9.27 0.51 -3.49
N PRO A 35 8.09 0.70 -2.87
CA PRO A 35 6.91 -0.06 -3.25
C PRO A 35 6.58 0.16 -4.73
N VAL A 36 6.15 -0.90 -5.41
CA VAL A 36 5.51 -0.75 -6.72
C VAL A 36 4.23 0.06 -6.54
N ASN A 37 4.02 1.06 -7.39
CA ASN A 37 2.84 1.91 -7.39
C ASN A 37 2.31 2.08 -8.82
N CYS A 38 1.23 2.84 -8.98
CA CYS A 38 0.54 3.01 -10.27
C CYS A 38 0.00 1.71 -10.87
N ALA A 39 -0.13 0.65 -10.08
CA ALA A 39 -0.84 -0.56 -10.49
C ALA A 39 -2.33 -0.38 -10.18
N ASP A 40 -3.18 -0.64 -11.15
CA ASP A 40 -4.61 -0.76 -10.90
C ASP A 40 -4.93 -2.08 -10.15
N TRP A 41 -6.19 -2.28 -9.78
CA TRP A 41 -6.60 -3.45 -9.01
C TRP A 41 -6.41 -4.77 -9.77
N ASP A 42 -6.68 -4.78 -11.08
CA ASP A 42 -6.55 -5.98 -11.92
C ASP A 42 -5.07 -6.37 -12.08
N GLN A 43 -4.19 -5.37 -12.25
CA GLN A 43 -2.73 -5.53 -12.29
C GLN A 43 -2.17 -6.05 -10.97
N ALA A 44 -2.59 -5.48 -9.84
CA ALA A 44 -2.20 -5.93 -8.51
C ALA A 44 -2.65 -7.38 -8.24
N SER A 45 -3.89 -7.70 -8.61
CA SER A 45 -4.46 -9.05 -8.49
C SER A 45 -3.71 -10.06 -9.36
N ALA A 46 -3.43 -9.72 -10.62
CA ALA A 46 -2.68 -10.56 -11.54
C ALA A 46 -1.27 -10.86 -11.03
N TYR A 47 -0.58 -9.86 -10.48
CA TYR A 47 0.73 -10.04 -9.86
C TYR A 47 0.68 -11.00 -8.68
N CYS A 48 -0.25 -10.79 -7.75
CA CYS A 48 -0.38 -11.67 -6.59
C CYS A 48 -0.69 -13.11 -7.03
N ALA A 49 -1.58 -13.31 -8.01
CA ALA A 49 -1.89 -14.62 -8.57
C ALA A 49 -0.65 -15.29 -9.20
N TRP A 50 0.17 -14.53 -9.93
CA TRP A 50 1.39 -15.02 -10.57
C TRP A 50 2.42 -15.55 -9.57
N VAL A 51 2.58 -14.89 -8.42
CA VAL A 51 3.49 -15.35 -7.35
C VAL A 51 2.84 -16.41 -6.43
N GLY A 52 1.67 -16.96 -6.80
CA GLY A 52 1.00 -18.01 -6.03
C GLY A 52 0.25 -17.51 -4.79
N THR A 53 -0.16 -16.25 -4.79
CA THR A 53 -0.82 -15.56 -3.68
C THR A 53 -2.11 -14.86 -4.16
N ARG A 54 -2.68 -13.98 -3.34
CA ARG A 54 -3.82 -13.12 -3.70
C ARG A 54 -3.69 -11.76 -3.04
N LEU A 55 -4.55 -10.81 -3.40
CA LEU A 55 -4.73 -9.61 -2.58
C LEU A 55 -5.34 -10.00 -1.21
N PRO A 56 -4.95 -9.32 -0.12
CA PRO A 56 -5.61 -9.49 1.16
C PRO A 56 -7.06 -9.00 1.07
N THR A 57 -7.94 -9.59 1.87
CA THR A 57 -9.20 -8.90 2.21
C THR A 57 -8.89 -7.69 3.09
N GLU A 58 -9.78 -6.70 3.13
CA GLU A 58 -9.58 -5.56 4.03
C GLU A 58 -9.53 -5.98 5.50
N TRP A 59 -10.18 -7.09 5.85
CA TRP A 59 -10.21 -7.62 7.21
C TRP A 59 -8.87 -8.24 7.60
N GLU A 60 -8.23 -8.97 6.70
CA GLU A 60 -6.88 -9.49 6.94
C GLU A 60 -5.86 -8.36 7.06
N TRP A 61 -5.99 -7.35 6.19
CA TRP A 61 -5.15 -6.17 6.23
C TRP A 61 -5.28 -5.42 7.57
N GLU A 62 -6.52 -5.13 7.98
CA GLU A 62 -6.81 -4.43 9.22
C GLU A 62 -6.37 -5.24 10.44
N TRP A 63 -6.58 -6.56 10.43
CA TRP A 63 -6.19 -7.42 11.54
C TRP A 63 -4.67 -7.41 11.77
N ALA A 64 -3.88 -7.41 10.68
CA ALA A 64 -2.44 -7.25 10.75
C ALA A 64 -2.04 -5.86 11.28
N ALA A 65 -2.71 -4.79 10.81
CA ALA A 65 -2.41 -3.42 11.22
C ALA A 65 -2.83 -3.11 12.67
N ARG A 66 -3.96 -3.64 13.14
CA ARG A 66 -4.49 -3.35 14.49
C ARG A 66 -3.83 -4.14 15.60
N GLY A 67 -2.98 -5.12 15.28
CA GLY A 67 -2.41 -6.02 16.28
C GLY A 67 -3.46 -6.89 16.96
N ARG A 68 -4.43 -7.40 16.17
CA ARG A 68 -5.49 -8.31 16.64
C ARG A 68 -6.39 -7.66 17.70
N ASP A 69 -6.54 -8.28 18.87
CA ASP A 69 -7.39 -7.81 19.97
C ASP A 69 -6.86 -6.54 20.65
N GLU A 70 -5.63 -6.10 20.35
CA GLU A 70 -5.07 -4.86 20.88
C GLU A 70 -5.73 -3.61 20.30
N ALA A 71 -6.38 -3.73 19.13
CA ALA A 71 -7.16 -2.66 18.50
C ALA A 71 -6.38 -1.34 18.35
N ARG A 72 -5.10 -1.44 17.94
CA ARG A 72 -4.19 -0.29 17.83
C ARG A 72 -4.69 0.72 16.79
N VAL A 73 -4.46 2.01 17.07
CA VAL A 73 -4.79 3.12 16.16
C VAL A 73 -3.87 3.09 14.94
N HIS A 74 -2.57 2.89 15.14
CA HIS A 74 -1.57 2.67 14.10
C HIS A 74 -0.90 1.31 14.28
N PRO A 75 -0.18 0.77 13.28
CA PRO A 75 0.57 -0.48 13.41
C PRO A 75 1.45 -0.54 14.67
N TRP A 76 2.17 0.53 14.95
CA TRP A 76 3.07 0.68 16.10
C TRP A 76 2.37 1.04 17.42
N GLY A 77 1.06 1.30 17.44
CA GLY A 77 0.30 1.66 18.65
C GLY A 77 -0.45 2.99 18.55
N ALA A 78 -0.53 3.73 19.67
CA ALA A 78 -1.33 4.94 19.78
C ALA A 78 -0.54 6.25 19.60
N ALA A 79 0.79 6.17 19.42
CA ALA A 79 1.62 7.35 19.22
C ALA A 79 1.35 7.98 17.85
N ALA A 80 1.33 9.31 17.77
CA ALA A 80 1.21 10.02 16.51
C ALA A 80 2.33 9.61 15.51
N PRO A 81 2.09 9.69 14.19
CA PRO A 81 2.99 9.14 13.17
C PRO A 81 4.44 9.61 13.26
N GLY A 82 4.70 10.90 13.57
CA GLY A 82 6.06 11.42 13.76
C GLY A 82 7.03 10.93 12.67
N THR A 83 8.08 10.21 13.09
CA THR A 83 9.08 9.57 12.23
C THR A 83 8.92 8.05 12.16
N LEU A 84 7.70 7.52 12.28
CA LEU A 84 7.39 6.08 12.32
C LEU A 84 6.79 5.56 11.01
N ALA A 85 6.57 6.42 10.02
CA ALA A 85 5.98 6.06 8.74
C ALA A 85 6.46 7.01 7.63
N CYS A 86 6.30 6.60 6.37
CA CYS A 86 6.48 7.48 5.22
C CYS A 86 5.20 8.27 4.96
N TRP A 87 5.13 9.54 5.36
CA TRP A 87 3.92 10.38 5.18
C TRP A 87 4.31 11.86 5.03
N PHE A 88 3.32 12.74 4.79
CA PHE A 88 3.58 14.16 4.46
C PHE A 88 4.41 14.89 5.52
N GLY A 89 4.22 14.56 6.81
CA GLY A 89 4.93 15.17 7.93
C GLY A 89 6.37 14.71 8.12
N THR A 90 6.85 13.75 7.33
CA THR A 90 8.29 13.41 7.26
C THR A 90 8.99 14.25 6.20
N ALA A 91 10.30 14.46 6.34
CA ALA A 91 11.13 15.21 5.39
C ALA A 91 11.15 14.61 3.95
N GLN A 92 10.46 13.49 3.73
CA GLN A 92 10.35 12.69 2.51
C GLN A 92 9.01 12.87 1.76
N GLY A 93 8.12 13.80 2.17
CA GLY A 93 6.77 14.01 1.58
C GLY A 93 6.69 14.45 0.10
N VAL A 94 7.70 14.10 -0.70
CA VAL A 94 7.85 14.33 -2.14
C VAL A 94 7.79 13.02 -2.96
N GLY A 95 7.60 11.86 -2.30
CA GLY A 95 7.47 10.56 -2.96
C GLY A 95 7.47 9.39 -1.98
N THR A 96 7.45 8.17 -2.49
CA THR A 96 7.55 6.94 -1.69
C THR A 96 8.91 6.86 -0.96
N CYS A 97 8.95 6.07 0.11
CA CYS A 97 10.20 5.73 0.81
C CYS A 97 10.60 4.29 0.48
N LEU A 98 11.85 3.93 0.78
CA LEU A 98 12.30 2.53 0.76
C LEU A 98 11.35 1.67 1.61
N VAL A 99 11.02 0.48 1.11
CA VAL A 99 10.26 -0.51 1.89
C VAL A 99 11.04 -0.82 3.17
N GLY A 100 10.36 -0.77 4.31
CA GLY A 100 10.93 -1.05 5.62
C GLY A 100 11.80 0.07 6.20
N ALA A 101 11.82 1.27 5.62
CA ALA A 101 12.66 2.38 6.07
C ALA A 101 12.43 2.79 7.55
N TYR A 102 11.27 2.47 8.10
CA TYR A 102 10.85 2.83 9.46
C TYR A 102 10.84 1.63 10.43
N SER A 103 11.23 0.45 9.97
CA SER A 103 11.34 -0.75 10.80
C SER A 103 12.52 -0.64 11.79
N PRO A 104 12.41 -1.17 13.01
CA PRO A 104 11.24 -1.86 13.57
C PRO A 104 10.24 -0.91 14.26
N ALA A 105 10.55 0.38 14.37
CA ALA A 105 9.76 1.30 15.19
C ALA A 105 8.36 1.57 14.62
N GLY A 106 8.21 1.51 13.30
CA GLY A 106 6.95 1.67 12.57
C GLY A 106 6.18 0.37 12.30
N ASP A 107 6.65 -0.77 12.80
CA ASP A 107 6.08 -2.06 12.44
C ASP A 107 4.82 -2.36 13.25
N SER A 108 3.97 -3.24 12.70
CA SER A 108 2.89 -3.84 13.46
C SER A 108 3.39 -4.77 14.56
N ARG A 109 2.47 -5.23 15.41
CA ARG A 109 2.71 -6.25 16.44
C ARG A 109 3.40 -7.51 15.91
N ASP A 110 3.04 -7.91 14.69
CA ASP A 110 3.47 -9.15 14.06
C ASP A 110 4.60 -8.86 13.02
N ASP A 111 5.39 -7.82 13.25
CA ASP A 111 6.55 -7.38 12.45
C ASP A 111 6.23 -7.06 10.97
N VAL A 112 4.95 -6.80 10.66
CA VAL A 112 4.54 -6.36 9.32
C VAL A 112 4.82 -4.87 9.16
N GLN A 113 5.68 -4.56 8.20
CA GLN A 113 6.17 -3.23 7.88
C GLN A 113 5.20 -2.47 6.95
N ASP A 114 5.31 -1.14 6.98
CA ASP A 114 4.64 -0.21 6.05
C ASP A 114 3.10 -0.37 5.98
N LEU A 115 2.46 -0.79 7.08
CA LEU A 115 1.00 -0.83 7.20
C LEU A 115 0.37 0.56 7.51
N ALA A 116 1.18 1.62 7.46
CA ALA A 116 0.71 3.00 7.47
C ALA A 116 1.68 3.89 6.68
N GLY A 117 1.15 4.68 5.76
CA GLY A 117 1.91 5.55 4.87
C GLY A 117 2.51 4.81 3.68
N ASN A 118 3.51 5.43 3.05
CA ASN A 118 4.17 5.01 1.82
C ASN A 118 3.21 4.96 0.63
N VAL A 119 2.41 3.89 0.49
CA VAL A 119 1.37 3.80 -0.54
C VAL A 119 0.09 3.26 0.06
N TRP A 120 -1.04 3.72 -0.46
CA TRP A 120 -2.31 3.05 -0.28
C TRP A 120 -2.19 1.64 -0.85
N GLU A 121 -2.86 0.67 -0.24
CA GLU A 121 -2.78 -0.71 -0.67
C GLU A 121 -4.13 -1.26 -1.10
N TRP A 122 -4.19 -1.79 -2.32
CA TRP A 122 -5.36 -2.53 -2.81
C TRP A 122 -5.69 -3.74 -1.95
N THR A 123 -6.98 -3.97 -1.74
CA THR A 123 -7.54 -5.19 -1.14
C THR A 123 -8.52 -5.86 -2.11
N ASP A 124 -8.84 -7.13 -1.89
CA ASP A 124 -9.89 -7.84 -2.64
C ASP A 124 -11.31 -7.48 -2.16
N SER A 125 -11.45 -6.72 -1.07
CA SER A 125 -12.77 -6.35 -0.55
C SER A 125 -13.50 -5.37 -1.48
N VAL A 126 -14.78 -5.66 -1.73
CA VAL A 126 -15.71 -4.74 -2.40
C VAL A 126 -16.25 -3.73 -1.40
N TYR A 127 -16.54 -2.51 -1.84
CA TYR A 127 -17.22 -1.54 -0.99
C TYR A 127 -18.73 -1.78 -0.99
N GLU A 128 -19.30 -2.13 0.15
CA GLU A 128 -20.68 -2.60 0.24
C GLU A 128 -21.71 -1.50 -0.04
N LEU A 129 -21.32 -0.23 0.12
CA LEU A 129 -22.20 0.93 -0.03
C LEU A 129 -22.21 1.49 -1.46
N SER A 130 -21.34 1.01 -2.36
CA SER A 130 -21.31 1.45 -3.76
C SER A 130 -20.78 0.36 -4.68
N THR A 131 -21.59 0.00 -5.68
CA THR A 131 -21.22 -1.02 -6.67
C THR A 131 -20.00 -0.59 -7.48
N GLY A 132 -19.05 -1.52 -7.67
CA GLY A 132 -17.89 -1.32 -8.54
C GLY A 132 -16.69 -0.65 -7.88
N TYR A 133 -16.72 -0.41 -6.56
CA TYR A 133 -15.58 0.09 -5.80
C TYR A 133 -14.89 -1.04 -5.03
N ARG A 134 -13.57 -0.92 -4.87
CA ARG A 134 -12.74 -1.76 -4.01
C ARG A 134 -12.25 -0.94 -2.81
N ILE A 135 -11.86 -1.61 -1.74
CA ILE A 135 -11.28 -0.95 -0.57
C ILE A 135 -9.77 -0.87 -0.71
N ILE A 136 -9.24 0.32 -0.43
CA ILE A 136 -7.81 0.57 -0.20
C ILE A 136 -7.57 0.93 1.26
N ARG A 137 -6.37 0.62 1.76
CA ARG A 137 -5.97 0.80 3.16
C ARG A 137 -4.61 1.47 3.32
N GLY A 138 -4.35 2.03 4.51
CA GLY A 138 -3.01 2.39 4.97
C GLY A 138 -2.53 3.82 4.75
N GLY A 139 -3.21 4.64 3.94
CA GLY A 139 -2.70 5.98 3.63
C GLY A 139 -1.49 5.92 2.69
N SER A 140 -0.86 7.06 2.41
CA SER A 140 0.32 7.12 1.55
C SER A 140 1.33 8.17 1.97
N TRP A 141 2.43 8.30 1.21
CA TRP A 141 3.48 9.28 1.44
C TRP A 141 3.00 10.74 1.45
N ASN A 142 1.85 11.04 0.83
CA ASN A 142 1.27 12.39 0.83
C ASN A 142 0.13 12.60 1.82
N THR A 143 -0.25 11.57 2.59
CA THR A 143 -1.26 11.66 3.64
C THR A 143 -0.84 12.68 4.69
N GLY A 144 -1.77 13.51 5.17
CA GLY A 144 -1.50 14.58 6.13
C GLY A 144 -1.32 15.96 5.51
N ASN A 145 -1.26 16.07 4.18
CA ASN A 145 -1.10 17.36 3.49
C ASN A 145 -2.32 18.31 3.65
N ALA A 146 -3.49 17.77 4.00
CA ALA A 146 -4.76 18.47 4.14
C ALA A 146 -5.21 18.67 5.60
N SER A 147 -4.29 18.50 6.56
CA SER A 147 -4.40 18.79 8.01
C SER A 147 -4.65 17.60 8.96
N THR A 148 -5.13 16.43 8.51
CA THR A 148 -5.34 15.26 9.40
C THR A 148 -4.57 14.02 8.96
N THR A 149 -4.24 13.16 9.92
CA THR A 149 -3.51 11.90 9.72
C THR A 149 -4.41 10.67 9.83
N ASP A 150 -5.73 10.86 9.82
CA ASP A 150 -6.69 9.77 10.04
C ASP A 150 -6.57 8.65 8.99
N GLU A 151 -6.13 8.99 7.78
CA GLU A 151 -5.83 8.03 6.71
C GLU A 151 -4.70 7.05 7.06
N LEU A 152 -3.85 7.38 8.05
CA LEU A 152 -2.81 6.49 8.60
C LEU A 152 -3.33 5.59 9.73
N HIS A 153 -4.61 5.69 10.11
CA HIS A 153 -5.20 4.80 11.09
C HIS A 153 -5.44 3.41 10.49
N ALA A 154 -5.24 2.38 11.30
CA ALA A 154 -5.37 0.99 10.90
C ALA A 154 -6.81 0.60 10.50
N ASP A 155 -7.83 1.31 10.99
CA ASP A 155 -9.24 1.13 10.59
C ASP A 155 -9.68 2.03 9.43
N TYR A 156 -8.83 2.93 8.95
CA TYR A 156 -9.24 3.81 7.86
C TYR A 156 -9.38 3.01 6.58
N ARG A 157 -10.59 3.06 5.99
CA ARG A 157 -10.92 2.43 4.71
C ARG A 157 -11.38 3.49 3.72
N ALA A 158 -10.82 3.46 2.52
CA ALA A 158 -11.26 4.33 1.43
C ALA A 158 -11.76 3.49 0.24
N PRO A 159 -12.92 3.84 -0.34
CA PRO A 159 -13.37 3.21 -1.58
C PRO A 159 -12.67 3.85 -2.79
N LEU A 160 -12.21 3.04 -3.73
CA LEU A 160 -11.63 3.50 -4.99
C LEU A 160 -12.09 2.64 -6.16
N LEU A 161 -12.21 3.25 -7.35
CA LEU A 161 -12.54 2.53 -8.58
C LEU A 161 -11.36 1.62 -8.97
N PRO A 162 -11.60 0.34 -9.33
CA PRO A 162 -10.54 -0.65 -9.55
C PRO A 162 -9.57 -0.27 -10.67
N GLY A 163 -10.00 0.50 -11.67
CA GLY A 163 -9.12 1.01 -12.74
C GLY A 163 -8.27 2.24 -12.37
N SER A 164 -8.22 2.62 -11.09
CA SER A 164 -7.40 3.75 -10.64
C SER A 164 -5.94 3.33 -10.45
N SER A 165 -5.00 4.09 -11.00
CA SER A 165 -3.57 3.74 -11.00
C SER A 165 -2.71 4.97 -10.65
N ARG A 166 -2.68 5.33 -9.36
CA ARG A 166 -2.00 6.56 -8.89
C ARG A 166 -0.61 6.26 -8.31
N ASP A 167 0.24 7.28 -8.29
CA ASP A 167 1.58 7.26 -7.67
C ASP A 167 1.59 7.09 -6.14
N ILE A 168 0.43 7.26 -5.52
CA ILE A 168 0.20 7.00 -4.09
C ILE A 168 -0.37 5.60 -3.82
N LEU A 169 -0.56 4.76 -4.84
CA LEU A 169 -1.33 3.53 -4.75
C LEU A 169 -0.52 2.34 -5.25
N GLY A 170 -0.36 1.35 -4.39
CA GLY A 170 0.29 0.07 -4.64
C GLY A 170 -0.52 -1.07 -4.02
N PHE A 171 0.16 -2.13 -3.58
CA PHE A 171 -0.49 -3.30 -3.00
C PHE A 171 0.50 -4.16 -2.22
N ARG A 172 -0.06 -5.10 -1.44
CA ARG A 172 0.66 -6.26 -0.92
C ARG A 172 -0.11 -7.53 -1.23
N CYS A 173 0.57 -8.66 -1.17
CA CYS A 173 -0.06 -9.96 -1.35
C CYS A 173 -0.17 -10.71 -0.02
N ALA A 174 -1.18 -11.57 0.07
CA ALA A 174 -1.43 -12.49 1.17
C ALA A 174 -1.40 -13.94 0.65
N LEU A 175 -0.82 -14.83 1.44
CA LEU A 175 -0.85 -16.26 1.15
C LEU A 175 -2.30 -16.78 1.24
N THR A 176 -2.60 -17.79 0.42
CA THR A 176 -3.83 -18.56 0.57
C THR A 176 -3.74 -19.39 1.85
N PRO A 177 -4.79 -19.46 2.68
CA PRO A 177 -4.82 -20.30 3.87
C PRO A 177 -4.59 -21.80 3.59
#